data_AF-A0A960FUA7-F1
#
_entry.id   AF-A0A960FUA7-F1
#
_cell.length_a   1.000
_cell.length_b   1.000
_cell.length_c   1.000
_cell.angle_alpha   90.00
_cell.angle_beta   90.00
_cell.angle_gamma   90.00
#
_symmetry.space_group_name_H-M   'P 1'
#
loop_
_entity.id
_entity.type
_entity.pdbx_description
1 polymer ?
#
loop_
_entity_poly.entity_id
_entity_poly.type
_entity_poly.pdbx_seq_one_letter_code
_entity_poly.pdbx_strand_id
1 'polypeptide(L)'
;MDAVIDMFAREVDETERSVTDAVGRIASDARPDLASRAGSWDPDVCLDPLLLAFFQGSGDPGVTLDQLLVGRMDPRARPHELPIRTDARGAAELPGIGILRTNHPAADLSLDAGLTATRDGEVVSVELTPQPRTRFEHEPVLDHWVAPPLRFVLGGGPVGGPDASPRGVAADLRRALDILDRVQPDFAEVMRRTTRRVVVFDDVGLNSLAAPRAHGSVFLDLAHGSGPIYHLEDLLHQCGHVAFQAMTLRPDTVLSVPPDHPLDGSDEGGEQRTAYVVLHAVVTERWMVRGLLGCLAGEPLSDLERIEARGRLAYILGRYVLDLTDLIGADVVAPRGTVLLRQLLADLRTLHRLAQPFVQGLDLTGQPYNFDLDTFVCRNPQLLVGDRP
;
A
#
# COMPACT_ATOMS: atom_id res chain seq x y z
N MET A 1 2.32 20.97 17.05
CA MET A 1 2.79 19.63 16.68
C MET A 1 1.55 18.84 16.31
N ASP A 2 1.54 18.22 15.12
CA ASP A 2 0.36 17.51 14.59
C ASP A 2 0.17 16.23 15.41
N ALA A 3 -0.88 16.17 16.23
CA ALA A 3 -1.11 15.05 17.15
C ALA A 3 -1.25 13.69 16.43
N VAL A 4 -1.66 13.71 15.16
CA VAL A 4 -1.71 12.51 14.32
C VAL A 4 -0.29 12.01 14.05
N ILE A 5 0.60 12.89 13.59
CA ILE A 5 2.01 12.56 13.32
C ILE A 5 2.74 12.14 14.59
N ASP A 6 2.49 12.80 15.72
CA ASP A 6 3.12 12.47 17.00
C ASP A 6 2.73 11.08 17.51
N MET A 7 1.45 10.71 17.32
CA MET A 7 0.97 9.39 17.65
C MET A 7 1.54 8.33 16.70
N PHE A 8 1.60 8.64 15.39
CA PHE A 8 2.28 7.79 14.40
C PHE A 8 3.72 7.49 14.81
N ALA A 9 4.53 8.52 15.03
CA ALA A 9 5.95 8.36 15.33
C ALA A 9 6.21 7.44 16.53
N ARG A 10 5.37 7.53 17.57
CA ARG A 10 5.51 6.71 18.78
C ARG A 10 5.08 5.26 18.58
N GLU A 11 3.91 5.03 17.98
CA GLU A 11 3.34 3.69 17.89
C GLU A 11 4.00 2.87 16.77
N VAL A 12 4.46 3.50 15.67
CA VAL A 12 5.18 2.82 14.58
C VAL A 12 6.47 2.17 15.09
N ASP A 13 7.25 2.89 15.91
CA ASP A 13 8.48 2.37 16.52
C ASP A 13 8.22 1.10 17.36
N GLU A 14 7.15 1.11 18.16
CA GLU A 14 6.77 -0.04 18.99
C GLU A 14 6.29 -1.20 18.12
N THR A 15 5.50 -0.92 17.09
CA THR A 15 5.02 -1.92 16.13
C THR A 15 6.15 -2.57 15.36
N GLU A 16 7.07 -1.79 14.77
CA GLU A 16 8.19 -2.33 13.99
C GLU A 16 9.11 -3.21 14.83
N ARG A 17 9.37 -2.83 16.09
CA ARG A 17 10.11 -3.69 17.03
C ARG A 17 9.36 -4.99 17.31
N SER A 18 8.07 -4.90 17.60
CA SER A 18 7.25 -6.08 17.92
C SER A 18 7.18 -7.06 16.75
N VAL A 19 6.99 -6.55 15.53
CA VAL A 19 6.95 -7.36 14.30
C VAL A 19 8.33 -7.96 14.02
N THR A 20 9.41 -7.16 14.11
CA THR A 20 10.78 -7.65 13.91
C THR A 20 11.11 -8.82 14.83
N ASP A 21 10.83 -8.66 16.11
CA ASP A 21 11.06 -9.68 17.13
C ASP A 21 10.24 -10.95 16.87
N ALA A 22 8.98 -10.81 16.48
CA ALA A 22 8.10 -11.94 16.20
C ALA A 22 8.55 -12.70 14.94
N VAL A 23 8.77 -12.00 13.84
CA VAL A 23 9.15 -12.60 12.55
C VAL A 23 10.55 -13.21 12.64
N GLY A 24 11.50 -12.53 13.28
CA GLY A 24 12.85 -13.04 13.48
C GLY A 24 12.88 -14.35 14.28
N ARG A 25 12.03 -14.47 15.31
CA ARG A 25 11.85 -15.74 16.05
C ARG A 25 11.23 -16.82 15.18
N ILE A 26 10.09 -16.53 14.53
CA ILE A 26 9.39 -17.50 13.67
C ILE A 26 10.31 -18.01 12.55
N ALA A 27 11.04 -17.12 11.88
CA ALA A 27 11.99 -17.48 10.83
C ALA A 27 13.14 -18.34 11.37
N SER A 28 13.65 -18.03 12.56
CA SER A 28 14.73 -18.81 13.20
C SER A 28 14.27 -20.19 13.63
N ASP A 29 13.06 -20.32 14.16
CA ASP A 29 12.47 -21.59 14.56
C ASP A 29 12.15 -22.46 13.34
N ALA A 30 11.65 -21.84 12.26
CA ALA A 30 11.37 -22.53 11.01
C ALA A 30 12.65 -23.00 10.31
N ARG A 31 13.75 -22.22 10.42
CA ARG A 31 15.03 -22.44 9.73
C ARG A 31 16.25 -22.21 10.61
N PRO A 32 16.49 -23.11 11.57
CA PRO A 32 17.60 -22.99 12.51
C PRO A 32 18.97 -23.06 11.81
N ASP A 33 19.06 -23.79 10.70
CA ASP A 33 20.26 -23.89 9.87
C ASP A 33 20.63 -22.52 9.25
N LEU A 34 19.66 -21.81 8.65
CA LEU A 34 19.90 -20.48 8.08
C LEU A 34 20.12 -19.43 9.17
N ALA A 35 19.36 -19.51 10.26
CA ALA A 35 19.52 -18.60 11.39
C ALA A 35 20.91 -18.73 12.04
N SER A 36 21.42 -19.96 12.21
CA SER A 36 22.78 -20.18 12.74
C SER A 36 23.87 -19.56 11.86
N ARG A 37 23.66 -19.53 10.53
CA ARG A 37 24.56 -18.92 9.56
C ARG A 37 24.44 -17.40 9.54
N ALA A 38 23.23 -16.87 9.66
CA ALA A 38 22.96 -15.43 9.69
C ALA A 38 23.37 -14.78 11.02
N GLY A 39 23.35 -15.55 12.12
CA GLY A 39 23.58 -15.07 13.49
C GLY A 39 22.34 -14.37 14.07
N SER A 40 21.92 -13.26 13.45
CA SER A 40 20.68 -12.55 13.75
C SER A 40 20.06 -12.02 12.47
N TRP A 41 18.74 -12.06 12.37
CA TRP A 41 18.03 -11.45 11.25
C TRP A 41 18.05 -9.92 11.36
N ASP A 42 18.40 -9.26 10.26
CA ASP A 42 18.30 -7.82 10.11
C ASP A 42 16.83 -7.37 10.26
N PRO A 43 16.52 -6.29 11.02
CA PRO A 43 15.17 -5.74 11.12
C PRO A 43 14.50 -5.48 9.76
N ASP A 44 15.24 -4.99 8.75
CA ASP A 44 14.70 -4.72 7.42
C ASP A 44 14.30 -6.00 6.68
N VAL A 45 14.90 -7.14 7.03
CA VAL A 45 14.51 -8.46 6.51
C VAL A 45 13.24 -8.94 7.21
N CYS A 46 13.14 -8.75 8.52
CA CYS A 46 11.97 -9.15 9.30
C CYS A 46 10.72 -8.33 8.96
N LEU A 47 10.91 -7.08 8.55
CA LEU A 47 9.85 -6.18 8.12
C LEU A 47 9.56 -6.28 6.62
N ASP A 48 10.17 -7.22 5.90
CA ASP A 48 9.89 -7.40 4.48
C ASP A 48 8.45 -7.90 4.26
N PRO A 49 7.64 -7.20 3.45
CA PRO A 49 6.26 -7.61 3.22
C PRO A 49 6.11 -9.02 2.62
N LEU A 50 7.09 -9.52 1.86
CA LEU A 50 7.06 -10.88 1.32
C LEU A 50 7.17 -11.93 2.42
N LEU A 51 7.98 -11.64 3.45
CA LEU A 51 8.17 -12.55 4.58
C LEU A 51 6.95 -12.53 5.51
N LEU A 52 6.37 -11.36 5.74
CA LEU A 52 5.10 -11.22 6.45
C LEU A 52 3.99 -11.98 5.74
N ALA A 53 3.86 -11.78 4.43
CA ALA A 53 2.89 -12.48 3.59
C ALA A 53 3.10 -14.00 3.62
N PHE A 54 4.35 -14.47 3.59
CA PHE A 54 4.66 -15.89 3.71
C PHE A 54 4.14 -16.51 5.01
N PHE A 55 4.34 -15.84 6.16
CA PHE A 55 3.92 -16.38 7.46
C PHE A 55 2.43 -16.19 7.77
N GLN A 56 1.80 -15.16 7.19
CA GLN A 56 0.38 -14.83 7.43
C GLN A 56 -0.56 -15.34 6.33
N GLY A 57 -0.01 -15.80 5.22
CA GLY A 57 -0.76 -16.38 4.11
C GLY A 57 -1.45 -17.69 4.48
N SER A 58 -2.57 -17.96 3.82
CA SER A 58 -3.25 -19.25 3.89
C SER A 58 -3.01 -20.02 2.59
N GLY A 59 -2.56 -21.27 2.69
CA GLY A 59 -2.32 -22.14 1.53
C GLY A 59 -0.84 -22.24 1.13
N ASP A 60 -0.57 -22.74 -0.07
CA ASP A 60 0.79 -22.82 -0.61
C ASP A 60 1.23 -21.42 -1.08
N PRO A 61 2.29 -20.83 -0.49
CA PRO A 61 2.77 -19.49 -0.87
C PRO A 61 3.45 -19.46 -2.24
N GLY A 62 3.66 -20.61 -2.90
CA GLY A 62 4.29 -20.69 -4.21
C GLY A 62 5.77 -20.31 -4.23
N VAL A 63 6.39 -20.23 -3.04
CA VAL A 63 7.79 -19.89 -2.80
C VAL A 63 8.25 -20.63 -1.54
N THR A 64 9.55 -20.91 -1.42
CA THR A 64 10.13 -21.45 -0.18
C THR A 64 10.56 -20.33 0.76
N LEU A 65 10.64 -20.63 2.06
CA LEU A 65 11.21 -19.69 3.03
C LEU A 65 12.69 -19.39 2.72
N ASP A 66 13.44 -20.37 2.21
CA ASP A 66 14.83 -20.17 1.78
C ASP A 66 14.95 -19.09 0.71
N GLN A 67 14.07 -19.15 -0.30
CA GLN A 67 14.08 -18.19 -1.40
C GLN A 67 13.95 -16.76 -0.88
N LEU A 68 13.11 -16.54 0.13
CA LEU A 68 12.88 -15.23 0.73
C LEU A 68 14.05 -14.75 1.62
N LEU A 69 14.74 -15.67 2.30
CA LEU A 69 15.80 -15.33 3.26
C LEU A 69 17.20 -15.26 2.63
N VAL A 70 17.56 -16.17 1.73
CA VAL A 70 18.96 -16.36 1.31
C VAL A 70 19.51 -15.15 0.54
N GLY A 71 18.67 -14.47 -0.25
CA GLY A 71 19.07 -13.25 -0.93
C GLY A 71 19.36 -12.06 0.01
N ARG A 72 18.94 -12.16 1.27
CA ARG A 72 19.16 -11.16 2.32
C ARG A 72 20.29 -11.50 3.29
N MET A 73 20.86 -12.69 3.19
CA MET A 73 22.03 -13.09 3.98
C MET A 73 23.31 -12.54 3.36
N ASP A 74 24.34 -12.33 4.20
CA ASP A 74 25.71 -12.09 3.75
C ASP A 74 26.10 -13.19 2.73
N PRO A 75 26.65 -12.84 1.55
CA PRO A 75 27.02 -13.82 0.53
C PRO A 75 27.88 -14.98 1.02
N ARG A 76 28.73 -14.76 2.03
CA ARG A 76 29.61 -15.77 2.63
C ARG A 76 28.88 -16.72 3.58
N ALA A 77 27.74 -16.32 4.11
CA ALA A 77 26.92 -17.12 5.03
C ALA A 77 25.88 -17.98 4.29
N ARG A 78 25.63 -17.71 3.01
CA ARG A 78 24.62 -18.42 2.20
C ARG A 78 24.92 -19.93 2.12
N PRO A 79 23.88 -20.78 2.07
CA PRO A 79 24.08 -22.20 1.81
C PRO A 79 24.64 -22.40 0.38
N HIS A 80 25.33 -23.52 0.17
CA HIS A 80 25.88 -23.87 -1.15
C HIS A 80 24.77 -24.25 -2.14
N GLU A 81 23.71 -24.89 -1.62
CA GLU A 81 22.51 -25.27 -2.36
C GLU A 81 21.29 -24.62 -1.73
N LEU A 82 20.38 -24.17 -2.58
CA LEU A 82 19.17 -23.43 -2.24
C LEU A 82 17.96 -24.13 -2.88
N PRO A 83 17.02 -24.67 -2.09
CA PRO A 83 15.77 -25.14 -2.66
C PRO A 83 14.94 -23.94 -3.14
N ILE A 84 14.54 -23.98 -4.41
CA ILE A 84 13.69 -22.97 -5.04
C ILE A 84 12.46 -23.61 -5.65
N ARG A 85 11.33 -22.89 -5.59
CA ARG A 85 10.10 -23.20 -6.30
C ARG A 85 9.84 -22.15 -7.36
N THR A 86 9.54 -22.60 -8.58
CA THR A 86 9.12 -21.72 -9.68
C THR A 86 7.61 -21.57 -9.69
N ASP A 87 7.10 -20.44 -10.15
CA ASP A 87 5.68 -20.18 -10.31
C ASP A 87 5.12 -20.82 -11.58
N ALA A 88 3.81 -20.62 -11.83
CA ALA A 88 3.14 -21.15 -13.03
C ALA A 88 3.73 -20.66 -14.37
N ARG A 89 4.59 -19.63 -14.36
CA ARG A 89 5.30 -19.09 -15.53
C ARG A 89 6.77 -19.50 -15.56
N GLY A 90 7.22 -20.39 -14.67
CA GLY A 90 8.60 -20.83 -14.56
C GLY A 90 9.53 -19.77 -13.97
N ALA A 91 9.00 -18.82 -13.20
CA ALA A 91 9.77 -17.76 -12.55
C ALA A 91 9.90 -18.00 -11.04
N ALA A 92 11.08 -17.77 -10.47
CA ALA A 92 11.37 -17.85 -9.05
C ALA A 92 11.98 -16.52 -8.58
N GLU A 93 11.29 -15.81 -7.69
CA GLU A 93 11.84 -14.59 -7.09
C GLU A 93 12.85 -14.93 -6.00
N LEU A 94 14.01 -14.27 -6.05
CA LEU A 94 15.07 -14.33 -5.05
C LEU A 94 15.33 -12.90 -4.55
N PRO A 95 14.69 -12.45 -3.46
CA PRO A 95 14.76 -11.06 -3.02
C PRO A 95 16.19 -10.60 -2.76
N GLY A 96 16.61 -9.55 -3.47
CA GLY A 96 17.98 -9.02 -3.38
C GLY A 96 18.97 -9.63 -4.38
N ILE A 97 18.59 -10.69 -5.09
CA ILE A 97 19.39 -11.33 -6.15
C ILE A 97 18.79 -11.05 -7.53
N GLY A 98 17.52 -11.41 -7.75
CA GLY A 98 16.91 -11.35 -9.09
C GLY A 98 15.65 -12.20 -9.23
N ILE A 99 15.27 -12.44 -10.47
CA ILE A 99 14.26 -13.43 -10.85
C ILE A 99 14.94 -14.48 -11.71
N LEU A 100 14.91 -15.71 -11.24
CA LEU A 100 15.34 -16.86 -12.01
C LEU A 100 14.18 -17.31 -12.90
N ARG A 101 14.44 -17.48 -14.21
CA ARG A 101 13.47 -17.93 -15.20
C ARG A 101 13.90 -19.25 -15.81
N THR A 102 12.94 -20.14 -16.04
CA THR A 102 13.15 -21.45 -16.66
C THR A 102 11.91 -21.91 -17.41
N ASN A 103 12.05 -22.93 -18.24
CA ASN A 103 10.95 -23.60 -18.95
C ASN A 103 10.22 -24.65 -18.09
N HIS A 104 10.56 -24.77 -16.80
CA HIS A 104 9.90 -25.66 -15.84
C HIS A 104 8.97 -24.85 -14.92
N PRO A 105 7.67 -24.73 -15.25
CA PRO A 105 6.68 -24.08 -14.39
C PRO A 105 6.32 -24.96 -13.19
N ALA A 106 5.98 -24.31 -12.07
CA ALA A 106 5.51 -24.97 -10.84
C ALA A 106 6.44 -26.13 -10.39
N ALA A 107 7.75 -25.92 -10.47
CA ALA A 107 8.75 -26.95 -10.23
C ALA A 107 9.60 -26.62 -8.99
N ASP A 108 9.89 -27.65 -8.20
CA ASP A 108 10.90 -27.60 -7.16
C ASP A 108 12.28 -27.91 -7.79
N LEU A 109 13.24 -27.02 -7.58
CA LEU A 109 14.61 -27.10 -8.11
C LEU A 109 15.60 -26.89 -6.95
N SER A 110 16.84 -27.36 -7.12
CA SER A 110 17.98 -26.99 -6.26
C SER A 110 18.91 -26.06 -7.02
N LEU A 111 19.15 -24.87 -6.50
CA LEU A 111 20.03 -23.85 -7.08
C LEU A 111 21.36 -23.81 -6.32
N ASP A 112 22.48 -23.97 -7.02
CA ASP A 112 23.80 -23.81 -6.42
C ASP A 112 24.28 -22.35 -6.41
N ALA A 113 25.39 -22.10 -5.72
CA ALA A 113 26.03 -20.77 -5.67
C ALA A 113 26.53 -20.27 -7.04
N GLY A 114 26.71 -21.15 -8.02
CA GLY A 114 27.05 -20.85 -9.41
C GLY A 114 25.84 -20.53 -10.29
N LEU A 115 24.63 -20.49 -9.72
CA LEU A 115 23.35 -20.34 -10.40
C LEU A 115 23.01 -21.50 -11.35
N THR A 116 23.59 -22.69 -11.10
CA THR A 116 23.17 -23.92 -11.76
C THR A 116 21.95 -24.45 -11.04
N ALA A 117 20.82 -24.56 -11.73
CA ALA A 117 19.65 -25.24 -11.20
C ALA A 117 19.66 -26.72 -11.57
N THR A 118 19.23 -27.57 -10.65
CA THR A 118 19.05 -28.99 -10.88
C THR A 118 17.65 -29.44 -10.49
N ARG A 119 17.13 -30.44 -11.19
CA ARG A 119 15.88 -31.12 -10.89
C ARG A 119 16.12 -32.62 -10.99
N ASP A 120 15.85 -33.36 -9.92
CA ASP A 120 16.04 -34.81 -9.89
C ASP A 120 17.47 -35.26 -10.31
N GLY A 121 18.47 -34.41 -10.07
CA GLY A 121 19.87 -34.63 -10.46
C GLY A 121 20.25 -34.18 -11.87
N GLU A 122 19.30 -33.72 -12.69
CA GLU A 122 19.54 -33.20 -14.03
C GLU A 122 19.67 -31.68 -14.04
N VAL A 123 20.60 -31.15 -14.82
CA VAL A 123 20.82 -29.71 -14.97
C VAL A 123 19.67 -29.08 -15.76
N VAL A 124 19.09 -28.02 -15.20
CA VAL A 124 18.02 -27.24 -15.79
C VAL A 124 18.57 -25.91 -16.29
N SER A 125 18.19 -25.52 -17.50
CA SER A 125 18.53 -24.21 -18.05
C SER A 125 17.77 -23.13 -17.29
N VAL A 126 18.53 -22.13 -16.82
CA VAL A 126 17.98 -20.99 -16.08
C VAL A 126 18.59 -19.68 -16.57
N GLU A 127 17.81 -18.62 -16.49
CA GLU A 127 18.24 -17.25 -16.75
C GLU A 127 17.98 -16.40 -15.51
N LEU A 128 18.99 -15.71 -14.99
CA LEU A 128 18.82 -14.74 -13.93
C LEU A 128 18.61 -13.35 -14.54
N THR A 129 17.42 -12.80 -14.33
CA THR A 129 17.07 -11.44 -14.75
C THR A 129 17.01 -10.51 -13.52
N PRO A 130 17.35 -9.23 -13.66
CA PRO A 130 17.11 -8.25 -12.61
C PRO A 130 15.62 -8.21 -12.24
N GLN A 131 15.31 -7.99 -10.97
CA GLN A 131 13.91 -7.76 -10.57
C GLN A 131 13.38 -6.52 -11.30
N PRO A 132 12.19 -6.57 -11.94
CA PRO A 132 11.58 -5.48 -12.67
C PRO A 132 11.00 -4.48 -11.67
N ARG A 133 11.90 -3.80 -10.96
CA ARG A 133 11.58 -2.81 -9.95
C ARG A 133 12.21 -1.48 -10.29
N THR A 134 11.50 -0.41 -9.98
CA THR A 134 12.04 0.94 -10.00
C THR A 134 12.33 1.34 -8.56
N ARG A 135 13.58 1.71 -8.28
CA ARG A 135 13.95 2.33 -7.01
C ARG A 135 13.90 3.83 -7.19
N PHE A 136 13.09 4.48 -6.38
CA PHE A 136 13.12 5.91 -6.17
C PHE A 136 14.07 6.18 -4.98
N GLU A 137 14.74 7.32 -4.95
CA GLU A 137 15.72 7.64 -3.90
C GLU A 137 14.98 7.87 -2.57
N HIS A 138 15.32 7.12 -1.51
CA HIS A 138 14.66 7.16 -0.20
C HIS A 138 13.17 6.78 -0.16
N GLU A 139 12.64 6.22 -1.25
CA GLU A 139 11.22 5.95 -1.44
C GLU A 139 10.93 4.43 -1.51
N PRO A 140 9.66 4.01 -1.37
CA PRO A 140 9.26 2.61 -1.54
C PRO A 140 9.71 2.04 -2.89
N VAL A 141 9.97 0.74 -2.91
CA VAL A 141 10.30 0.03 -4.14
C VAL A 141 9.02 -0.13 -4.98
N LEU A 142 9.04 0.36 -6.22
CA LEU A 142 7.97 0.11 -7.17
C LEU A 142 8.19 -1.23 -7.87
N ASP A 143 7.29 -2.18 -7.65
CA ASP A 143 7.26 -3.47 -8.31
C ASP A 143 6.29 -3.47 -9.48
N HIS A 144 6.82 -3.76 -10.66
CA HIS A 144 6.01 -3.97 -11.88
C HIS A 144 5.51 -5.41 -12.01
N TRP A 145 5.60 -6.19 -10.92
CA TRP A 145 5.20 -7.59 -10.87
C TRP A 145 4.71 -7.96 -9.47
N VAL A 146 3.58 -8.67 -9.41
CA VAL A 146 3.08 -9.29 -8.19
C VAL A 146 3.86 -10.57 -7.86
N ALA A 147 4.74 -10.45 -6.86
CA ALA A 147 5.47 -11.56 -6.26
C ALA A 147 4.53 -12.69 -5.80
N PRO A 148 4.91 -13.98 -5.89
CA PRO A 148 4.04 -15.10 -5.51
C PRO A 148 3.44 -14.99 -4.09
N PRO A 149 4.20 -14.63 -3.03
CA PRO A 149 3.63 -14.41 -1.70
C PRO A 149 2.54 -13.34 -1.67
N LEU A 150 2.53 -12.39 -2.58
CA LEU A 150 1.54 -11.30 -2.56
C LEU A 150 0.27 -11.67 -3.34
N ARG A 151 0.26 -12.76 -4.11
CA ARG A 151 -0.91 -13.14 -4.93
C ARG A 151 -2.11 -13.55 -4.08
N PHE A 152 -1.90 -14.15 -2.91
CA PHE A 152 -3.03 -14.50 -2.04
C PHE A 152 -3.75 -13.25 -1.52
N VAL A 153 -3.05 -12.11 -1.40
CA VAL A 153 -3.65 -10.82 -1.01
C VAL A 153 -4.64 -10.35 -2.07
N LEU A 154 -4.40 -10.70 -3.34
CA LEU A 154 -5.24 -10.39 -4.48
C LEU A 154 -6.23 -11.54 -4.82
N GLY A 155 -6.58 -12.38 -3.85
CA GLY A 155 -7.57 -13.46 -4.05
C GLY A 155 -7.02 -14.74 -4.72
N GLY A 156 -5.69 -14.86 -4.90
CA GLY A 156 -5.03 -16.10 -5.32
C GLY A 156 -5.15 -16.45 -6.81
N GLY A 157 -5.92 -15.68 -7.58
CA GLY A 157 -6.01 -15.81 -9.03
C GLY A 157 -4.77 -15.27 -9.77
N PRO A 158 -4.57 -15.63 -11.05
CA PRO A 158 -3.55 -14.99 -11.88
C PRO A 158 -3.97 -13.54 -12.14
N VAL A 159 -3.46 -12.62 -11.34
CA VAL A 159 -3.60 -11.18 -11.62
C VAL A 159 -2.67 -10.82 -12.77
N GLY A 160 -3.20 -10.09 -13.75
CA GLY A 160 -2.43 -9.53 -14.86
C GLY A 160 -1.30 -8.65 -14.33
N GLY A 161 -0.14 -8.69 -15.00
CA GLY A 161 0.75 -7.52 -14.95
C GLY A 161 0.22 -6.51 -15.97
N PRO A 162 0.42 -5.20 -15.77
CA PRO A 162 -0.11 -4.20 -16.69
C PRO A 162 0.27 -4.48 -18.15
N ASP A 163 -0.72 -4.42 -19.04
CA ASP A 163 -0.49 -4.32 -20.49
C ASP A 163 0.11 -2.95 -20.87
N ALA A 164 -0.04 -1.96 -19.98
CA ALA A 164 0.59 -0.65 -20.09
C ALA A 164 2.12 -0.74 -20.00
N SER A 165 2.82 0.11 -20.77
CA SER A 165 4.27 0.22 -20.69
C SER A 165 4.69 0.59 -19.26
N PRO A 166 5.52 -0.23 -18.57
CA PRO A 166 6.00 0.05 -17.22
C PRO A 166 6.65 1.44 -17.06
N ARG A 167 7.09 2.06 -18.16
CA ARG A 167 7.70 3.39 -18.18
C ARG A 167 6.68 4.53 -17.95
N GLY A 168 5.45 4.39 -18.42
CA GLY A 168 4.40 5.42 -18.23
C GLY A 168 3.98 5.48 -16.77
N VAL A 169 3.59 4.34 -16.21
CA VAL A 169 3.19 4.19 -14.80
C VAL A 169 4.29 4.68 -13.85
N ALA A 170 5.55 4.33 -14.11
CA ALA A 170 6.66 4.79 -13.28
C ALA A 170 6.88 6.31 -13.34
N ALA A 171 6.59 6.97 -14.46
CA ALA A 171 6.70 8.42 -14.59
C ALA A 171 5.57 9.13 -13.85
N ASP A 172 4.34 8.61 -13.95
CA ASP A 172 3.20 9.19 -13.25
C ASP A 172 3.32 9.04 -11.73
N LEU A 173 3.73 7.85 -11.27
CA LEU A 173 4.02 7.62 -9.85
C LEU A 173 5.16 8.48 -9.32
N ARG A 174 6.24 8.68 -10.10
CA ARG A 174 7.31 9.61 -9.73
C ARG A 174 6.74 11.01 -9.50
N ARG A 175 5.92 11.50 -10.44
CA ARG A 175 5.35 12.84 -10.32
C ARG A 175 4.37 12.94 -9.15
N ALA A 176 3.61 11.89 -8.85
CA ALA A 176 2.76 11.82 -7.68
C ALA A 176 3.57 11.90 -6.37
N LEU A 177 4.67 11.16 -6.26
CA LEU A 177 5.60 11.22 -5.12
C LEU A 177 6.24 12.61 -4.98
N ASP A 178 6.70 13.19 -6.10
CA ASP A 178 7.27 14.53 -6.12
C ASP A 178 6.27 15.60 -5.64
N ILE A 179 4.99 15.48 -6.04
CA ILE A 179 3.92 16.33 -5.54
C ILE A 179 3.73 16.10 -4.04
N LEU A 180 3.64 14.84 -3.61
CA LEU A 180 3.42 14.47 -2.21
C LEU A 180 4.47 15.08 -1.29
N ASP A 181 5.75 15.00 -1.65
CA ASP A 181 6.86 15.59 -0.89
C ASP A 181 6.72 17.10 -0.71
N ARG A 182 6.24 17.81 -1.73
CA ARG A 182 6.05 19.25 -1.67
C ARG A 182 4.84 19.67 -0.86
N VAL A 183 3.72 18.96 -1.03
CA VAL A 183 2.43 19.39 -0.46
C VAL A 183 2.17 18.82 0.92
N GLN A 184 2.79 17.69 1.27
CA GLN A 184 2.58 16.99 2.53
C GLN A 184 3.84 16.23 3.02
N PRO A 185 4.96 16.93 3.25
CA PRO A 185 6.24 16.30 3.62
C PRO A 185 6.17 15.44 4.88
N ASP A 186 5.36 15.84 5.87
CA ASP A 186 5.18 15.06 7.11
C ASP A 186 4.57 13.68 6.85
N PHE A 187 3.63 13.57 5.90
CA PHE A 187 3.07 12.28 5.52
C PHE A 187 3.97 11.51 4.59
N ALA A 188 4.70 12.19 3.70
CA ALA A 188 5.72 11.54 2.87
C ALA A 188 6.75 10.81 3.76
N GLU A 189 7.13 11.42 4.89
CA GLU A 189 7.98 10.77 5.88
C GLU A 189 7.31 9.55 6.53
N VAL A 190 6.05 9.67 6.95
CA VAL A 190 5.28 8.52 7.48
C VAL A 190 5.21 7.38 6.46
N MET A 191 4.96 7.71 5.19
CA MET A 191 4.92 6.75 4.10
C MET A 191 6.27 6.06 3.92
N ARG A 192 7.38 6.80 3.84
CA ARG A 192 8.73 6.22 3.71
C ARG A 192 9.10 5.29 4.86
N ARG A 193 8.60 5.57 6.06
CA ARG A 193 8.83 4.73 7.23
C ARG A 193 7.99 3.45 7.24
N THR A 194 6.75 3.52 6.76
CA THR A 194 5.78 2.42 6.93
C THR A 194 5.59 1.58 5.67
N THR A 195 5.82 2.17 4.50
CA THR A 195 5.60 1.54 3.19
C THR A 195 6.94 1.18 2.56
N ARG A 196 7.13 -0.10 2.27
CA ARG A 196 8.35 -0.66 1.67
C ARG A 196 8.17 -0.97 0.19
N ARG A 197 6.94 -1.28 -0.23
CA ARG A 197 6.64 -1.72 -1.61
C ARG A 197 5.35 -1.08 -2.14
N VAL A 198 5.42 -0.63 -3.38
CA VAL A 198 4.26 -0.25 -4.20
C VAL A 198 4.17 -1.26 -5.32
N VAL A 199 3.11 -2.04 -5.34
CA VAL A 199 2.88 -3.09 -6.34
C VAL A 199 1.79 -2.61 -7.28
N VAL A 200 2.10 -2.53 -8.58
CA VAL A 200 1.08 -2.17 -9.58
C VAL A 200 0.51 -3.42 -10.23
N PHE A 201 -0.80 -3.40 -10.45
CA PHE A 201 -1.53 -4.48 -11.11
C PHE A 201 -2.68 -3.91 -11.95
N ASP A 202 -3.34 -4.76 -12.72
CA ASP A 202 -4.43 -4.38 -13.62
C ASP A 202 -5.53 -5.45 -13.53
N ASP A 203 -6.62 -5.14 -12.82
CA ASP A 203 -7.78 -6.01 -12.69
C ASP A 203 -9.07 -5.23 -12.42
N VAL A 204 -9.97 -5.17 -13.42
CA VAL A 204 -11.28 -4.48 -13.33
C VAL A 204 -12.17 -4.97 -12.19
N GLY A 205 -11.94 -6.16 -11.66
CA GLY A 205 -12.71 -6.76 -10.57
C GLY A 205 -12.17 -6.44 -9.18
N LEU A 206 -11.01 -5.81 -9.08
CA LEU A 206 -10.35 -5.48 -7.81
C LEU A 206 -10.18 -3.96 -7.70
N ASN A 207 -10.11 -3.46 -6.46
CA ASN A 207 -9.73 -2.08 -6.16
C ASN A 207 -8.26 -2.05 -5.73
N SER A 208 -7.63 -0.87 -5.77
CA SER A 208 -6.40 -0.62 -5.01
C SER A 208 -6.62 -0.97 -3.53
N LEU A 209 -5.61 -1.59 -2.91
CA LEU A 209 -5.72 -2.05 -1.53
C LEU A 209 -4.38 -2.03 -0.78
N ALA A 210 -4.49 -2.09 0.54
CA ALA A 210 -3.42 -2.46 1.44
C ALA A 210 -3.94 -3.52 2.42
N ALA A 211 -3.14 -4.54 2.68
CA ALA A 211 -3.56 -5.66 3.52
C ALA A 211 -2.63 -5.83 4.73
N PRO A 212 -3.18 -6.00 5.96
CA PRO A 212 -2.36 -6.28 7.14
C PRO A 212 -1.45 -7.51 6.97
N ARG A 213 -1.91 -8.48 6.17
CA ARG A 213 -1.17 -9.72 5.88
C ARG A 213 0.11 -9.51 5.07
N ALA A 214 0.25 -8.37 4.40
CA ALA A 214 1.43 -7.96 3.65
C ALA A 214 1.81 -6.53 4.05
N HIS A 215 1.78 -6.26 5.37
CA HIS A 215 2.06 -4.93 5.91
C HIS A 215 3.35 -4.34 5.32
N GLY A 216 3.30 -3.06 4.97
CA GLY A 216 4.37 -2.38 4.21
C GLY A 216 4.27 -2.53 2.70
N SER A 217 3.26 -3.23 2.16
CA SER A 217 2.91 -3.19 0.73
C SER A 217 1.61 -2.44 0.50
N VAL A 218 1.59 -1.66 -0.56
CA VAL A 218 0.36 -1.13 -1.18
C VAL A 218 0.23 -1.69 -2.58
N PHE A 219 -1.02 -1.94 -2.99
CA PHE A 219 -1.36 -2.49 -4.29
C PHE A 219 -2.20 -1.46 -5.03
N LEU A 220 -1.69 -0.96 -6.15
CA LEU A 220 -2.34 0.06 -6.96
C LEU A 220 -2.88 -0.57 -8.23
N ASP A 221 -4.20 -0.53 -8.38
CA ASP A 221 -4.87 -0.98 -9.59
C ASP A 221 -4.82 0.10 -10.67
N LEU A 222 -4.56 -0.32 -11.90
CA LEU A 222 -4.48 0.55 -13.07
C LEU A 222 -5.76 0.48 -13.92
N ALA A 223 -6.71 -0.40 -13.60
CA ALA A 223 -7.95 -0.55 -14.37
C ALA A 223 -8.93 0.61 -14.15
N HIS A 224 -8.93 1.25 -12.97
CA HIS A 224 -9.85 2.35 -12.62
C HIS A 224 -9.29 3.75 -12.87
N GLY A 225 -8.02 3.87 -13.26
CA GLY A 225 -7.43 5.19 -13.47
C GLY A 225 -5.95 5.17 -13.80
N SER A 226 -5.46 6.32 -14.24
CA SER A 226 -4.05 6.55 -14.53
C SER A 226 -3.69 8.02 -14.34
N GLY A 227 -2.40 8.32 -14.35
CA GLY A 227 -1.89 9.68 -14.27
C GLY A 227 -1.53 10.13 -12.84
N PRO A 228 -0.81 11.26 -12.71
CA PRO A 228 -0.21 11.65 -11.43
C PRO A 228 -1.22 12.00 -10.34
N ILE A 229 -2.39 12.52 -10.69
CA ILE A 229 -3.42 12.91 -9.71
C ILE A 229 -4.15 11.68 -9.17
N TYR A 230 -4.52 10.73 -10.04
CA TYR A 230 -5.01 9.42 -9.62
C TYR A 230 -4.03 8.74 -8.66
N HIS A 231 -2.76 8.62 -9.06
CA HIS A 231 -1.75 7.98 -8.22
C HIS A 231 -1.45 8.74 -6.93
N LEU A 232 -1.56 10.07 -6.91
CA LEU A 232 -1.40 10.85 -5.69
C LEU A 232 -2.47 10.49 -4.65
N GLU A 233 -3.75 10.43 -5.06
CA GLU A 233 -4.83 9.98 -4.18
C GLU A 233 -4.60 8.55 -3.71
N ASP A 234 -4.26 7.65 -4.62
CA ASP A 234 -4.03 6.24 -4.32
C ASP A 234 -2.86 6.03 -3.34
N LEU A 235 -1.77 6.78 -3.51
CA LEU A 235 -0.66 6.77 -2.54
C LEU A 235 -1.10 7.31 -1.18
N LEU A 236 -1.81 8.44 -1.13
CA LEU A 236 -2.33 9.01 0.12
C LEU A 236 -3.28 8.03 0.83
N HIS A 237 -4.13 7.33 0.07
CA HIS A 237 -5.10 6.39 0.59
C HIS A 237 -4.42 5.10 1.07
N GLN A 238 -3.72 4.40 0.18
CA GLN A 238 -3.17 3.07 0.45
C GLN A 238 -1.98 3.12 1.40
N CYS A 239 -1.10 4.12 1.29
CA CYS A 239 -0.06 4.31 2.31
C CYS A 239 -0.67 4.78 3.64
N GLY A 240 -1.82 5.46 3.59
CA GLY A 240 -2.62 5.82 4.77
C GLY A 240 -3.14 4.59 5.51
N HIS A 241 -3.63 3.58 4.79
CA HIS A 241 -4.01 2.28 5.35
C HIS A 241 -2.82 1.62 6.07
N VAL A 242 -1.66 1.53 5.42
CA VAL A 242 -0.45 0.91 5.99
C VAL A 242 -0.02 1.66 7.25
N ALA A 243 0.04 3.00 7.18
CA ALA A 243 0.37 3.81 8.35
C ALA A 243 -0.63 3.54 9.48
N PHE A 244 -1.94 3.61 9.22
CA PHE A 244 -2.97 3.43 10.23
C PHE A 244 -2.88 2.06 10.92
N GLN A 245 -2.62 0.99 10.17
CA GLN A 245 -2.38 -0.34 10.72
C GLN A 245 -1.20 -0.33 11.70
N ALA A 246 -0.09 0.33 11.34
CA ALA A 246 1.09 0.42 12.22
C ALA A 246 0.79 1.21 13.50
N MET A 247 -0.05 2.25 13.42
CA MET A 247 -0.44 3.08 14.56
C MET A 247 -1.49 2.42 15.47
N THR A 248 -2.23 1.44 14.96
CA THR A 248 -3.38 0.84 15.66
C THR A 248 -3.22 -0.65 15.93
N LEU A 249 -1.98 -1.14 16.06
CA LEU A 249 -1.70 -2.51 16.49
C LEU A 249 -2.41 -2.87 17.82
N ARG A 250 -2.61 -1.86 18.68
CA ARG A 250 -3.43 -1.94 19.90
C ARG A 250 -4.66 -1.04 19.75
N PRO A 251 -5.73 -1.50 19.08
CA PRO A 251 -6.88 -0.66 18.78
C PRO A 251 -7.66 -0.24 20.03
N ASP A 252 -7.56 -0.98 21.13
CA ASP A 252 -8.12 -0.65 22.45
C ASP A 252 -7.52 0.63 23.06
N THR A 253 -6.38 1.09 22.55
CA THR A 253 -5.82 2.38 22.96
C THR A 253 -6.58 3.57 22.36
N VAL A 254 -7.25 3.38 21.21
CA VAL A 254 -7.95 4.44 20.46
C VAL A 254 -9.47 4.26 20.46
N LEU A 255 -9.97 3.03 20.58
CA LEU A 255 -11.39 2.70 20.66
C LEU A 255 -11.76 2.21 22.07
N SER A 256 -12.91 2.63 22.59
CA SER A 256 -13.46 2.18 23.88
C SER A 256 -14.26 0.87 23.76
N VAL A 257 -14.49 0.42 22.52
CA VAL A 257 -15.23 -0.79 22.14
C VAL A 257 -14.34 -1.73 21.32
N PRO A 258 -14.72 -3.01 21.16
CA PRO A 258 -14.04 -3.90 20.23
C PRO A 258 -13.96 -3.33 18.80
N PRO A 259 -12.89 -3.61 18.03
CA PRO A 259 -12.72 -3.07 16.67
C PRO A 259 -13.88 -3.40 15.71
N ASP A 260 -14.48 -4.58 15.89
CA ASP A 260 -15.60 -5.11 15.12
C ASP A 260 -16.97 -4.64 15.65
N HIS A 261 -17.00 -3.75 16.63
CA HIS A 261 -18.25 -3.19 17.15
C HIS A 261 -19.02 -2.51 16.01
N PRO A 262 -20.25 -2.95 15.73
CA PRO A 262 -21.04 -2.41 14.63
C PRO A 262 -21.48 -0.98 14.93
N LEU A 263 -21.45 -0.13 13.91
CA LEU A 263 -22.05 1.20 13.92
C LEU A 263 -23.32 1.20 13.06
N ASP A 264 -24.19 2.18 13.29
CA ASP A 264 -25.40 2.34 12.49
C ASP A 264 -25.03 2.66 11.03
N GLY A 265 -25.75 2.02 10.11
CA GLY A 265 -25.53 2.14 8.67
C GLY A 265 -24.80 0.94 8.06
N SER A 266 -24.77 0.94 6.73
CA SER A 266 -23.95 0.04 5.93
C SER A 266 -23.03 0.88 5.06
N ASP A 267 -21.92 0.30 4.62
CA ASP A 267 -21.20 0.88 3.49
C ASP A 267 -22.03 0.78 2.20
N GLU A 268 -21.48 1.29 1.10
CA GLU A 268 -22.13 1.27 -0.22
C GLU A 268 -22.32 -0.16 -0.77
N GLY A 269 -21.59 -1.15 -0.24
CA GLY A 269 -21.72 -2.58 -0.55
C GLY A 269 -22.79 -3.30 0.28
N GLY A 270 -23.39 -2.62 1.26
CA GLY A 270 -24.35 -3.21 2.20
C GLY A 270 -23.69 -3.95 3.37
N GLU A 271 -22.36 -3.89 3.52
CA GLU A 271 -21.66 -4.44 4.67
C GLU A 271 -21.80 -3.54 5.90
N GLN A 272 -21.88 -4.16 7.07
CA GLN A 272 -22.04 -3.43 8.32
C GLN A 272 -20.77 -2.63 8.65
N ARG A 273 -20.91 -1.32 8.82
CA ARG A 273 -19.79 -0.47 9.25
C ARG A 273 -19.38 -0.83 10.67
N THR A 274 -18.08 -0.83 10.97
CA THR A 274 -17.56 -1.06 12.33
C THR A 274 -16.80 0.15 12.84
N ALA A 275 -16.64 0.25 14.16
CA ALA A 275 -15.90 1.33 14.81
C ALA A 275 -14.47 1.49 14.25
N TYR A 276 -13.77 0.37 13.99
CA TYR A 276 -12.44 0.40 13.40
C TYR A 276 -12.45 0.86 11.95
N VAL A 277 -13.41 0.40 11.14
CA VAL A 277 -13.54 0.80 9.72
C VAL A 277 -13.83 2.30 9.59
N VAL A 278 -14.71 2.85 10.43
CA VAL A 278 -15.00 4.30 10.39
C VAL A 278 -13.81 5.12 10.88
N LEU A 279 -13.19 4.75 12.01
CA LEU A 279 -11.99 5.45 12.49
C LEU A 279 -10.86 5.43 11.44
N HIS A 280 -10.67 4.26 10.81
CA HIS A 280 -9.75 4.07 9.71
C HIS A 280 -10.04 5.04 8.56
N ALA A 281 -11.28 5.05 8.05
CA ALA A 281 -11.70 5.87 6.91
C ALA A 281 -11.44 7.36 7.17
N VAL A 282 -11.85 7.85 8.33
CA VAL A 282 -11.65 9.25 8.74
C VAL A 282 -10.16 9.65 8.72
N VAL A 283 -9.25 8.75 9.13
CA VAL A 283 -7.80 9.03 9.10
C VAL A 283 -7.26 9.03 7.68
N THR A 284 -7.64 8.06 6.83
CA THR A 284 -7.16 8.02 5.43
C THR A 284 -7.71 9.17 4.61
N GLU A 285 -8.99 9.52 4.78
CA GLU A 285 -9.65 10.63 4.10
C GLU A 285 -9.04 11.98 4.47
N ARG A 286 -8.64 12.17 5.73
CA ARG A 286 -7.88 13.35 6.14
C ARG A 286 -6.62 13.52 5.29
N TRP A 287 -5.85 12.46 5.08
CA TRP A 287 -4.61 12.53 4.29
C TRP A 287 -4.88 12.85 2.83
N MET A 288 -5.89 12.20 2.24
CA MET A 288 -6.32 12.47 0.87
C MET A 288 -6.75 13.94 0.69
N VAL A 289 -7.62 14.46 1.56
CA VAL A 289 -8.10 15.85 1.49
C VAL A 289 -6.94 16.84 1.63
N ARG A 290 -6.04 16.63 2.59
CA ARG A 290 -4.86 17.50 2.77
C ARG A 290 -3.98 17.52 1.54
N GLY A 291 -3.66 16.35 0.98
CA GLY A 291 -2.76 16.24 -0.17
C GLY A 291 -3.35 16.82 -1.45
N LEU A 292 -4.61 16.51 -1.76
CA LEU A 292 -5.30 17.04 -2.95
C LEU A 292 -5.51 18.56 -2.86
N LEU A 293 -5.85 19.08 -1.68
CA LEU A 293 -5.95 20.52 -1.46
C LEU A 293 -4.59 21.22 -1.63
N GLY A 294 -3.53 20.65 -1.07
CA GLY A 294 -2.16 21.18 -1.23
C GLY A 294 -1.73 21.17 -2.69
N CYS A 295 -2.04 20.10 -3.42
CA CYS A 295 -1.80 19.98 -4.86
C CYS A 295 -2.51 21.10 -5.63
N LEU A 296 -3.81 21.32 -5.40
CA LEU A 296 -4.57 22.37 -6.07
C LEU A 296 -4.08 23.79 -5.75
N ALA A 297 -3.58 24.01 -4.54
CA ALA A 297 -3.13 25.32 -4.08
C ALA A 297 -1.69 25.66 -4.48
N GLY A 298 -0.81 24.66 -4.64
CA GLY A 298 0.63 24.87 -4.77
C GLY A 298 1.25 24.37 -6.07
N GLU A 299 0.62 23.44 -6.79
CA GLU A 299 1.27 22.76 -7.91
C GLU A 299 0.89 23.34 -9.28
N PRO A 300 1.84 23.38 -10.23
CA PRO A 300 1.54 23.66 -11.63
C PRO A 300 0.88 22.42 -12.26
N LEU A 301 -0.45 22.45 -12.33
CA LEU A 301 -1.28 21.40 -12.91
C LEU A 301 -1.72 21.75 -14.33
N SER A 302 -1.80 20.74 -15.20
CA SER A 302 -2.55 20.84 -16.45
C SER A 302 -4.04 21.07 -16.17
N ASP A 303 -4.80 21.51 -17.18
CA ASP A 303 -6.24 21.74 -17.01
C ASP A 303 -6.97 20.45 -16.59
N LEU A 304 -6.63 19.33 -17.22
CA LEU A 304 -7.24 18.03 -16.89
C LEU A 304 -6.89 17.58 -15.46
N GLU A 305 -5.62 17.69 -15.06
CA GLU A 305 -5.18 17.36 -13.70
C GLU A 305 -5.86 18.23 -12.65
N ARG A 306 -6.05 19.52 -12.96
CA ARG A 306 -6.76 20.44 -12.07
C ARG A 306 -8.23 20.04 -11.94
N ILE A 307 -8.89 19.67 -13.03
CA ILE A 307 -10.28 19.19 -13.01
C ILE A 307 -10.39 17.91 -12.19
N GLU A 308 -9.51 16.95 -12.43
CA GLU A 308 -9.47 15.68 -11.71
C GLU A 308 -9.24 15.88 -10.21
N ALA A 309 -8.23 16.69 -9.84
CA ALA A 309 -7.93 16.97 -8.43
C ALA A 309 -9.09 17.66 -7.72
N ARG A 310 -9.85 18.54 -8.41
CA ARG A 310 -11.07 19.15 -7.86
C ARG A 310 -12.18 18.14 -7.62
N GLY A 311 -12.41 17.24 -8.57
CA GLY A 311 -13.43 16.19 -8.46
C GLY A 311 -13.12 15.23 -7.31
N ARG A 312 -11.89 14.70 -7.27
CA ARG A 312 -11.41 13.83 -6.19
C ARG A 312 -11.46 14.51 -4.82
N LEU A 313 -11.02 15.77 -4.73
CA LEU A 313 -11.11 16.54 -3.47
C LEU A 313 -12.55 16.69 -3.00
N ALA A 314 -13.48 17.03 -3.90
CA ALA A 314 -14.89 17.19 -3.55
C ALA A 314 -15.51 15.86 -3.09
N TYR A 315 -15.21 14.77 -3.79
CA TYR A 315 -15.68 13.43 -3.49
C TYR A 315 -15.22 12.97 -2.10
N ILE A 316 -13.92 13.04 -1.81
CA ILE A 316 -13.37 12.59 -0.54
C ILE A 316 -13.70 13.55 0.63
N LEU A 317 -13.77 14.86 0.39
CA LEU A 317 -14.18 15.80 1.44
C LEU A 317 -15.62 15.53 1.93
N GLY A 318 -16.52 15.14 1.03
CA GLY A 318 -17.88 14.73 1.39
C GLY A 318 -17.88 13.51 2.32
N ARG A 319 -17.11 12.47 1.98
CA ARG A 319 -16.97 11.27 2.81
C ARG A 319 -16.34 11.57 4.17
N TYR A 320 -15.30 12.41 4.20
CA TYR A 320 -14.66 12.83 5.45
C TYR A 320 -15.62 13.53 6.42
N VAL A 321 -16.55 14.34 5.90
CA VAL A 321 -17.59 14.97 6.73
C VAL A 321 -18.55 13.93 7.30
N LEU A 322 -19.04 13.01 6.46
CA LEU A 322 -19.99 11.98 6.87
C LEU A 322 -19.37 11.03 7.90
N ASP A 323 -18.21 10.47 7.60
CA ASP A 323 -17.55 9.46 8.44
C ASP A 323 -17.10 10.03 9.78
N LEU A 324 -16.64 11.29 9.81
CA LEU A 324 -16.31 11.94 11.07
C LEU A 324 -17.57 12.22 11.90
N THR A 325 -18.70 12.54 11.26
CA THR A 325 -19.98 12.74 11.95
C THR A 325 -20.47 11.44 12.58
N ASP A 326 -20.40 10.33 11.84
CA ASP A 326 -20.75 9.00 12.32
C ASP A 326 -19.88 8.59 13.51
N LEU A 327 -18.56 8.80 13.41
CA LEU A 327 -17.61 8.50 14.49
C LEU A 327 -17.89 9.30 15.76
N ILE A 328 -18.23 10.59 15.64
CA ILE A 328 -18.60 11.45 16.77
C ILE A 328 -19.92 10.99 17.38
N GLY A 329 -20.91 10.64 16.55
CA GLY A 329 -22.24 10.20 17.01
C GLY A 329 -22.20 8.87 17.74
N ALA A 330 -21.28 7.98 17.36
CA ALA A 330 -21.14 6.65 17.93
C ALA A 330 -20.58 6.62 19.37
N ASP A 331 -19.82 7.64 19.79
CA ASP A 331 -19.17 7.71 21.12
C ASP A 331 -18.31 6.47 21.47
N VAL A 332 -17.58 5.97 20.48
CA VAL A 332 -16.78 4.72 20.56
C VAL A 332 -15.28 4.94 20.76
N VAL A 333 -14.85 6.17 21.06
CA VAL A 333 -13.42 6.52 21.20
C VAL A 333 -12.93 6.40 22.64
N ALA A 334 -11.76 5.79 22.83
CA ALA A 334 -11.07 5.76 24.12
C ALA A 334 -10.41 7.12 24.44
N PRO A 335 -9.94 7.36 25.68
CA PRO A 335 -9.35 8.66 26.05
C PRO A 335 -8.19 9.14 25.17
N ARG A 336 -7.32 8.24 24.66
CA ARG A 336 -6.29 8.63 23.69
C ARG A 336 -6.90 8.89 22.31
N GLY A 337 -7.86 8.07 21.89
CA GLY A 337 -8.67 8.31 20.69
C GLY A 337 -9.38 9.66 20.70
N THR A 338 -9.75 10.19 21.87
CA THR A 338 -10.32 11.55 21.98
C THR A 338 -9.34 12.64 21.55
N VAL A 339 -8.03 12.47 21.78
CA VAL A 339 -7.01 13.42 21.31
C VAL A 339 -6.93 13.41 19.79
N LEU A 340 -6.91 12.21 19.19
CA LEU A 340 -6.97 12.01 17.75
C LEU A 340 -8.24 12.63 17.15
N LEU A 341 -9.42 12.34 17.72
CA LEU A 341 -10.70 12.83 17.24
C LEU A 341 -10.79 14.36 17.25
N ARG A 342 -10.28 15.01 18.31
CA ARG A 342 -10.22 16.48 18.38
C ARG A 342 -9.35 17.07 17.27
N GLN A 343 -8.22 16.44 16.96
CA GLN A 343 -7.35 16.87 15.88
C GLN A 343 -8.02 16.68 14.51
N LEU A 344 -8.63 15.52 14.25
CA LEU A 344 -9.39 15.23 13.03
C LEU A 344 -10.49 16.28 12.80
N LEU A 345 -11.25 16.61 13.85
CA LEU A 345 -12.29 17.64 13.78
C LEU A 345 -11.75 19.06 13.53
N ALA A 346 -10.62 19.42 14.16
CA ALA A 346 -9.97 20.70 13.91
C ALA A 346 -9.45 20.79 12.46
N ASP A 347 -8.89 19.70 11.95
CA ASP A 347 -8.42 19.60 10.58
C ASP A 347 -9.58 19.68 9.59
N LEU A 348 -10.67 18.95 9.80
CA LEU A 348 -11.84 19.02 8.92
C LEU A 348 -12.35 20.45 8.78
N ARG A 349 -12.49 21.18 9.89
CA ARG A 349 -12.94 22.60 9.85
C ARG A 349 -12.03 23.48 9.01
N THR A 350 -10.72 23.27 9.16
CA THR A 350 -9.70 24.04 8.43
C THR A 350 -9.71 23.68 6.95
N LEU A 351 -9.67 22.39 6.64
CA LEU A 351 -9.59 21.85 5.29
C LEU A 351 -10.86 22.14 4.51
N HIS A 352 -12.04 21.95 5.11
CA HIS A 352 -13.31 22.27 4.49
C HIS A 352 -13.34 23.74 4.05
N ARG A 353 -12.96 24.67 4.93
CA ARG A 353 -12.91 26.11 4.61
C ARG A 353 -11.94 26.42 3.46
N LEU A 354 -10.76 25.81 3.46
CA LEU A 354 -9.76 26.03 2.42
C LEU A 354 -10.13 25.36 1.09
N ALA A 355 -10.87 24.26 1.12
CA ALA A 355 -11.32 23.52 -0.05
C ALA A 355 -12.50 24.20 -0.76
N GLN A 356 -13.31 25.00 -0.05
CA GLN A 356 -14.52 25.64 -0.58
C GLN A 356 -14.34 26.29 -1.98
N PRO A 357 -13.32 27.13 -2.23
CA PRO A 357 -13.12 27.75 -3.54
C PRO A 357 -12.93 26.75 -4.69
N PHE A 358 -12.46 25.54 -4.40
CA PHE A 358 -12.22 24.50 -5.39
C PHE A 358 -13.43 23.60 -5.62
N VAL A 359 -14.23 23.36 -4.58
CA VAL A 359 -15.29 22.33 -4.61
C VAL A 359 -16.70 22.89 -4.70
N GLN A 360 -16.89 24.19 -4.47
CA GLN A 360 -18.21 24.80 -4.47
C GLN A 360 -18.90 24.68 -5.83
N GLY A 361 -20.15 24.19 -5.81
CA GLY A 361 -21.00 24.08 -7.00
C GLY A 361 -20.70 22.90 -7.92
N LEU A 362 -19.83 21.97 -7.51
CA LEU A 362 -19.59 20.74 -8.25
C LEU A 362 -20.72 19.73 -8.02
N ASP A 363 -21.11 19.03 -9.10
CA ASP A 363 -22.09 17.95 -9.07
C ASP A 363 -21.38 16.58 -9.04
N LEU A 364 -21.58 15.82 -7.96
CA LEU A 364 -21.03 14.48 -7.77
C LEU A 364 -22.08 13.37 -8.02
N THR A 365 -23.26 13.73 -8.52
CA THR A 365 -24.37 12.78 -8.69
C THR A 365 -24.01 11.68 -9.69
N GLY A 366 -24.12 10.43 -9.23
CA GLY A 366 -23.86 9.24 -10.05
C GLY A 366 -22.39 8.83 -10.10
N GLN A 367 -21.52 9.42 -9.28
CA GLN A 367 -20.16 8.90 -9.07
C GLN A 367 -20.21 7.47 -8.52
N PRO A 368 -19.37 6.55 -9.02
CA PRO A 368 -19.21 5.22 -8.43
C PRO A 368 -18.41 5.30 -7.11
N TYR A 369 -18.24 4.14 -6.46
CA TYR A 369 -17.41 4.01 -5.25
C TYR A 369 -15.96 4.46 -5.49
N ASN A 370 -15.38 4.05 -6.63
CA ASN A 370 -14.13 4.62 -7.11
C ASN A 370 -14.48 5.87 -7.91
N PHE A 371 -13.85 7.00 -7.59
CA PHE A 371 -14.06 8.25 -8.33
C PHE A 371 -13.74 8.04 -9.81
N ASP A 372 -14.69 8.41 -10.67
CA ASP A 372 -14.57 8.31 -12.12
C ASP A 372 -14.57 9.71 -12.76
N LEU A 373 -13.44 10.03 -13.41
CA LEU A 373 -13.21 11.34 -14.01
C LEU A 373 -14.21 11.63 -15.15
N ASP A 374 -14.53 10.62 -15.97
CA ASP A 374 -15.43 10.80 -17.11
C ASP A 374 -16.85 11.12 -16.63
N THR A 375 -17.34 10.39 -15.63
CA THR A 375 -18.63 10.68 -14.97
C THR A 375 -18.63 12.06 -14.34
N PHE A 376 -17.53 12.48 -13.71
CA PHE A 376 -17.42 13.79 -13.07
C PHE A 376 -17.47 14.91 -14.10
N VAL A 377 -16.71 14.79 -15.19
CA VAL A 377 -16.68 15.75 -16.29
C VAL A 377 -18.03 15.82 -17.00
N CYS A 378 -18.72 14.70 -17.21
CA CYS A 378 -20.06 14.68 -17.79
C CYS A 378 -21.09 15.47 -16.96
N ARG A 379 -20.95 15.46 -15.63
CA ARG A 379 -21.80 16.22 -14.70
C ARG A 379 -21.37 17.67 -14.54
N ASN A 380 -20.12 17.99 -14.87
CA ASN A 380 -19.53 19.31 -14.71
C ASN A 380 -18.91 19.85 -16.01
N PRO A 381 -19.66 19.90 -17.14
CA PRO A 381 -19.10 20.25 -18.44
C PRO A 381 -18.54 21.68 -18.52
N GLN A 382 -19.01 22.58 -17.64
CA GLN A 382 -18.50 23.94 -17.51
C GLN A 382 -17.00 23.99 -17.21
N LEU A 383 -16.44 22.94 -16.60
CA LEU A 383 -15.02 22.87 -16.26
C LEU A 383 -14.11 22.70 -17.49
N LEU A 384 -14.63 22.13 -18.59
CA LEU A 384 -13.85 21.91 -19.82
C LEU A 384 -13.76 23.15 -20.71
N VAL A 385 -14.73 24.05 -20.59
CA VAL A 385 -14.85 25.20 -21.51
C VAL A 385 -13.92 26.34 -21.09
N GLY A 386 -13.47 26.34 -19.83
CA GLY A 386 -12.77 27.44 -19.21
C GLY A 386 -13.66 28.67 -19.12
N ASP A 387 -13.70 29.32 -17.96
CA ASP A 387 -14.10 30.73 -17.92
C ASP A 387 -13.06 31.49 -18.77
N ARG A 388 -13.35 31.64 -20.07
CA ARG A 388 -12.74 32.70 -20.85
C ARG A 388 -13.32 34.00 -20.29
N PRO A 389 -12.49 34.88 -19.69
CA PRO A 389 -12.95 36.22 -19.36
C PRO A 389 -13.46 36.97 -20.60
#